data_AF-A0A348Z6E1-F1
#
_entry.id   AF-A0A348Z6E1-F1
#
_cell.length_a   1.000
_cell.length_b   1.000
_cell.length_c   1.000
_cell.angle_alpha   90.00
_cell.angle_beta   90.00
_cell.angle_gamma   90.00
#
_symmetry.space_group_name_H-M   'P 1'
#
loop_
_entity.id
_entity.type
_entity.pdbx_description
1 polymer ?
#
loop_
_entity_poly.entity_id
_entity_poly.type
_entity_poly.pdbx_seq_one_letter_code
_entity_poly.pdbx_strand_id
1 'polypeptide(L)'
;MWDRFRIDKKLDIDRKYINIGVVAVITGIALFIGYEIVSRSGTFINIIKNAILGFLSVIRPIIIGAIISYLLFPLVRRIEIFIKKCVSVKGNNKFNWIYRIISIVLVFFIIILSVVLIFNFIIPPLLENAKSLINNIPQYESVVRNGINNLNSYFATLDINYQQISTYIDKVTAAFAVIGQEIVNIITNSIYGFGSFMIDFVLSI
;
A
#
# COMPACT_ATOMS: atom_id res chain seq x y z
N MET A 1 -13.17 -64.31 66.73
CA MET A 1 -12.78 -63.25 67.67
C MET A 1 -12.62 -61.99 66.83
N TRP A 2 -13.57 -61.04 66.93
CA TRP A 2 -13.64 -59.74 66.23
C TRP A 2 -13.97 -59.85 64.72
N ASP A 3 -15.18 -59.59 64.22
CA ASP A 3 -16.17 -58.56 64.56
C ASP A 3 -15.52 -57.20 64.77
N ARG A 4 -15.18 -56.52 63.67
CA ARG A 4 -15.31 -55.07 63.47
C ARG A 4 -14.83 -54.72 62.07
N PHE A 5 -15.51 -53.77 61.42
CA PHE A 5 -15.32 -53.27 60.05
C PHE A 5 -16.11 -53.98 58.94
N ARG A 6 -17.41 -54.20 59.14
CA ARG A 6 -18.35 -54.07 58.03
C ARG A 6 -18.49 -52.58 57.74
N ILE A 7 -17.96 -52.13 56.61
CA ILE A 7 -18.26 -50.81 56.04
C ILE A 7 -19.42 -51.04 55.07
N ASP A 8 -20.60 -51.33 55.61
CA ASP A 8 -21.87 -51.36 54.90
C ASP A 8 -22.60 -50.03 55.10
N LYS A 9 -21.94 -48.92 54.73
CA LYS A 9 -22.69 -47.73 54.32
C LYS A 9 -23.04 -47.91 52.84
N LYS A 10 -24.21 -48.47 52.58
CA LYS A 10 -24.91 -48.27 51.30
C LYS A 10 -24.92 -46.77 51.05
N LEU A 11 -24.16 -46.36 50.04
CA LEU A 11 -24.16 -45.00 49.52
C LEU A 11 -25.55 -44.76 48.92
N ASP A 12 -26.50 -44.33 49.75
CA ASP A 12 -27.78 -43.74 49.31
C ASP A 12 -27.45 -42.37 48.69
N ILE A 13 -26.89 -42.42 47.49
CA ILE A 13 -26.57 -41.22 46.73
C ILE A 13 -27.89 -40.70 46.19
N ASP A 14 -28.45 -39.71 46.86
CA ASP A 14 -29.66 -39.03 46.43
C ASP A 14 -29.47 -38.49 45.00
N ARG A 15 -30.42 -38.81 44.12
CA ARG A 15 -30.47 -38.40 42.70
C ARG A 15 -30.21 -36.90 42.53
N LYS A 16 -30.58 -36.09 43.52
CA LYS A 16 -30.33 -34.65 43.53
C LYS A 16 -28.83 -34.31 43.49
N TYR A 17 -27.99 -35.00 44.24
CA TYR A 17 -26.54 -34.78 44.23
C TYR A 17 -25.88 -35.35 42.95
N ILE A 18 -26.42 -36.44 42.40
CA ILE A 18 -25.97 -36.98 41.09
C ILE A 18 -26.26 -35.96 39.99
N ASN A 19 -27.45 -35.35 39.96
CA ASN A 19 -27.79 -34.35 38.96
C ASN A 19 -26.90 -33.10 39.05
N ILE A 20 -26.56 -32.65 40.27
CA ILE A 20 -25.63 -31.53 40.45
C ILE A 20 -24.22 -31.90 39.95
N GLY A 21 -23.77 -33.13 40.22
CA GLY A 21 -22.50 -33.64 39.69
C GLY A 21 -22.48 -33.73 38.17
N VAL A 22 -23.55 -34.21 37.55
CA VAL A 22 -23.69 -34.31 36.08
C VAL A 22 -23.69 -32.92 35.44
N VAL A 23 -24.43 -31.96 36.00
CA VAL A 23 -24.43 -30.57 35.50
C VAL A 23 -23.03 -29.96 35.59
N ALA A 24 -22.32 -30.16 36.71
CA ALA A 24 -20.96 -29.67 36.87
C ALA A 24 -19.98 -30.25 35.83
N VAL A 25 -20.09 -31.55 35.53
CA VAL A 25 -19.28 -32.20 34.49
C VAL A 25 -19.60 -31.67 33.10
N ILE A 26 -20.88 -31.51 32.76
CA ILE A 26 -21.31 -30.96 31.46
C ILE A 26 -20.82 -29.51 31.30
N THR A 27 -20.95 -28.68 32.35
CA THR A 27 -20.44 -27.31 32.34
C THR A 27 -18.91 -27.28 32.18
N GLY A 28 -18.18 -28.19 32.84
CA GLY A 28 -16.73 -28.32 32.68
C GLY A 28 -16.31 -28.69 31.25
N ILE A 29 -17.02 -29.64 30.62
CA ILE A 29 -16.78 -30.04 29.23
C ILE A 29 -17.09 -28.88 28.27
N ALA A 30 -18.19 -28.17 28.48
CA ALA A 30 -18.57 -27.03 27.66
C ALA A 30 -17.52 -25.90 27.72
N LEU A 31 -16.99 -25.60 28.91
CA LEU A 31 -15.90 -24.63 29.08
C LEU A 31 -14.60 -25.09 28.42
N PHE A 32 -14.27 -26.38 28.51
CA PHE A 32 -13.07 -26.94 27.86
C PHE A 32 -13.14 -26.85 26.33
N ILE A 33 -14.30 -27.18 25.74
CA ILE A 33 -14.55 -27.03 24.30
C ILE A 33 -14.47 -25.56 23.89
N GLY A 34 -15.09 -24.66 24.67
CA GLY A 34 -15.01 -23.22 24.42
C GLY A 34 -13.56 -22.71 24.43
N TYR A 35 -12.74 -23.19 25.37
CA TYR A 35 -11.32 -22.86 25.45
C TYR A 35 -10.53 -23.35 24.23
N GLU A 36 -10.74 -24.60 23.79
CA GLU A 36 -10.09 -25.17 22.60
C GLU A 36 -10.47 -24.42 21.30
N ILE A 37 -11.72 -23.98 21.16
CA ILE A 37 -12.17 -23.19 20.01
C ILE A 37 -11.51 -21.80 20.01
N VAL A 38 -11.46 -21.13 21.17
CA VAL A 38 -10.85 -19.80 21.30
C VAL A 38 -9.33 -19.89 21.10
N SER A 39 -8.67 -20.92 21.64
CA SER A 39 -7.22 -21.09 21.50
C SER A 39 -6.80 -21.41 20.06
N ARG A 40 -7.62 -22.16 19.30
CA ARG A 40 -7.38 -22.47 17.88
C ARG A 40 -8.04 -21.51 16.90
N SER A 41 -8.77 -20.50 17.39
CA SER A 41 -9.51 -19.52 16.56
C SER A 41 -8.60 -18.80 15.56
N GLY A 42 -7.35 -18.53 15.93
CA GLY A 42 -6.36 -17.91 15.05
C GLY A 42 -6.12 -18.70 13.76
N THR A 43 -6.16 -20.04 13.83
CA THR A 43 -5.97 -20.90 12.65
C THR A 43 -7.17 -20.85 11.70
N PHE A 44 -8.39 -20.89 12.23
CA PHE A 44 -9.62 -20.77 11.41
C PHE A 44 -9.74 -19.39 10.75
N ILE A 45 -9.41 -18.32 11.48
CA ILE A 45 -9.39 -16.96 10.95
C ILE A 45 -8.37 -16.84 9.82
N ASN A 46 -7.20 -17.44 9.96
CA ASN A 46 -6.16 -17.39 8.93
C ASN A 46 -6.55 -18.19 7.67
N ILE A 47 -7.20 -19.34 7.82
CA ILE A 47 -7.70 -20.12 6.67
C ILE A 47 -8.74 -19.32 5.88
N ILE A 48 -9.71 -18.72 6.58
CA ILE A 48 -10.76 -17.88 5.96
C ILE A 48 -10.15 -16.65 5.30
N LYS A 49 -9.24 -15.95 5.98
CA LYS A 49 -8.50 -14.81 5.41
C LYS A 49 -7.75 -15.20 4.16
N ASN A 50 -7.02 -16.32 4.18
CA ASN A 50 -6.24 -16.78 3.03
C ASN A 50 -7.14 -17.16 1.85
N ALA A 51 -8.29 -17.79 2.10
CA ALA A 51 -9.27 -18.09 1.06
C ALA A 51 -9.83 -16.81 0.41
N ILE A 52 -10.20 -15.82 1.23
CA ILE A 52 -10.73 -14.53 0.75
C ILE A 52 -9.65 -13.75 -0.01
N LEU A 53 -8.43 -13.67 0.53
CA LEU A 53 -7.31 -12.97 -0.09
C LEU A 53 -6.87 -13.65 -1.39
N GLY A 54 -6.89 -14.99 -1.44
CA GLY A 54 -6.62 -15.76 -2.65
C GLY A 54 -7.69 -15.55 -3.72
N PHE A 55 -8.97 -15.50 -3.35
CA PHE A 55 -10.03 -15.17 -4.29
C PHE A 55 -9.89 -13.73 -4.82
N LEU A 56 -9.61 -12.78 -3.92
CA LEU A 56 -9.34 -11.40 -4.30
C LEU A 56 -8.12 -11.27 -5.21
N SER A 57 -7.06 -12.05 -5.01
CA SER A 57 -5.86 -11.96 -5.86
C SER A 57 -6.13 -12.39 -7.30
N VAL A 58 -6.99 -13.40 -7.50
CA VAL A 58 -7.42 -13.85 -8.83
C VAL A 58 -8.31 -12.82 -9.52
N ILE A 59 -9.17 -12.14 -8.76
CA ILE A 59 -10.14 -11.17 -9.31
C ILE A 59 -9.57 -9.74 -9.43
N ARG A 60 -8.47 -9.43 -8.72
CA ARG A 60 -7.75 -8.15 -8.78
C ARG A 60 -7.51 -7.63 -10.20
N PRO A 61 -6.97 -8.40 -11.17
CA PRO A 61 -6.77 -7.90 -12.53
C PRO A 61 -8.08 -7.45 -13.19
N ILE A 62 -9.19 -8.15 -12.93
CA ILE A 62 -10.52 -7.80 -13.45
C ILE A 62 -11.01 -6.50 -12.82
N ILE A 63 -10.88 -6.35 -11.50
CA ILE A 63 -11.27 -5.11 -10.79
C ILE A 63 -10.46 -3.92 -11.30
N ILE A 64 -9.14 -4.09 -11.47
CA ILE A 64 -8.26 -3.05 -12.01
C ILE A 64 -8.69 -2.66 -13.42
N GLY A 65 -8.96 -3.64 -14.28
CA GLY A 65 -9.48 -3.39 -15.63
C GLY A 65 -10.82 -2.65 -15.64
N ALA A 66 -11.73 -3.00 -14.73
CA ALA A 66 -13.01 -2.32 -14.58
C ALA A 66 -12.85 -0.86 -14.12
N ILE A 67 -11.96 -0.61 -13.15
CA ILE A 67 -11.64 0.75 -12.69
C ILE A 67 -11.03 1.58 -13.82
N ILE A 68 -10.06 1.02 -14.55
CA ILE A 68 -9.43 1.69 -15.70
C ILE A 68 -10.48 2.00 -16.77
N SER A 69 -11.35 1.03 -17.09
CA SER A 69 -12.44 1.23 -18.06
C SER A 69 -13.38 2.36 -17.63
N TYR A 70 -13.76 2.39 -16.35
CA TYR A 70 -14.62 3.44 -15.80
C TYR A 70 -13.95 4.81 -15.86
N LEU A 71 -12.64 4.88 -15.58
CA LEU A 71 -11.86 6.12 -15.65
C LEU A 71 -11.71 6.64 -17.09
N LEU A 72 -11.50 5.73 -18.05
CA LEU A 72 -11.32 6.08 -19.46
C LEU A 72 -12.64 6.43 -20.15
N PHE A 73 -13.76 5.84 -19.73
CA PHE A 73 -15.07 6.06 -20.32
C PHE A 73 -15.47 7.54 -20.52
N PRO A 74 -15.35 8.45 -19.52
CA PRO A 74 -15.65 9.87 -19.71
C PRO A 74 -14.69 10.55 -20.71
N LEU A 75 -13.41 10.18 -20.73
CA LEU A 75 -12.43 10.73 -21.69
C LEU A 75 -12.79 10.31 -23.13
N VAL A 76 -13.06 9.02 -23.33
CA VAL A 76 -13.48 8.48 -24.63
C VAL A 76 -14.73 9.18 -25.14
N ARG A 77 -15.73 9.39 -24.28
CA ARG A 77 -16.98 10.04 -24.68
C ARG A 77 -16.79 11.51 -25.09
N ARG A 78 -15.90 12.25 -24.42
CA ARG A 78 -15.58 13.64 -24.82
C ARG A 78 -14.92 13.68 -26.20
N ILE A 79 -13.98 12.77 -26.46
CA ILE A 79 -13.30 12.65 -27.76
C ILE A 79 -14.29 12.20 -28.85
N GLU A 80 -15.19 11.27 -28.57
CA GLU A 80 -16.23 10.83 -29.51
C GLU A 80 -17.13 11.98 -29.95
N ILE A 81 -17.56 12.83 -29.02
CA ILE A 81 -18.38 14.02 -29.34
C ILE A 81 -17.58 15.02 -30.17
N PHE A 82 -16.30 15.23 -29.84
CA PHE A 82 -15.42 16.12 -30.59
C PHE A 82 -15.23 15.65 -32.04
N ILE A 83 -14.96 14.35 -32.25
CA ILE A 83 -14.83 13.75 -33.58
C ILE A 83 -16.14 13.85 -34.37
N LYS A 84 -17.28 13.52 -33.76
CA LYS A 84 -18.60 13.61 -34.42
C LYS A 84 -18.93 15.04 -34.85
N LYS A 85 -18.56 16.04 -34.04
CA LYS A 85 -18.71 17.46 -34.38
C LYS A 85 -17.78 17.88 -35.51
N CYS A 86 -16.53 17.41 -35.50
CA CYS A 86 -15.52 17.76 -36.50
C CYS A 86 -15.82 17.15 -37.89
N VAL A 87 -16.38 15.93 -37.93
CA VAL A 87 -16.71 15.22 -39.19
C VAL A 87 -18.14 15.53 -39.68
N SER A 88 -18.89 16.39 -38.96
CA SER A 88 -20.24 16.87 -39.34
C SER A 88 -21.22 15.76 -39.75
N VAL A 89 -21.12 14.58 -39.10
CA VAL A 89 -21.91 13.39 -39.45
C VAL A 89 -23.32 13.56 -38.92
N LYS A 90 -24.16 14.25 -39.68
CA LYS A 90 -25.59 14.44 -39.40
C LYS A 90 -26.34 13.18 -39.87
N GLY A 91 -26.64 12.26 -38.94
CA GLY A 91 -27.75 11.30 -39.13
C GLY A 91 -27.45 9.89 -39.67
N ASN A 92 -26.20 9.50 -39.95
CA ASN A 92 -25.93 8.13 -40.43
C ASN A 92 -25.66 7.14 -39.27
N ASN A 93 -26.74 6.51 -38.78
CA ASN A 93 -26.70 5.50 -37.70
C ASN A 93 -25.88 4.24 -38.03
N LYS A 94 -25.61 3.94 -39.31
CA LYS A 94 -24.88 2.73 -39.73
C LYS A 94 -23.42 2.70 -39.30
N PHE A 95 -22.78 3.85 -39.08
CA PHE A 95 -21.33 3.93 -38.79
C PHE A 95 -21.01 4.28 -37.33
N ASN A 96 -22.02 4.38 -36.45
CA ASN A 96 -21.84 4.79 -35.05
C ASN A 96 -20.85 3.90 -34.26
N TRP A 97 -20.82 2.61 -34.56
CA TRP A 97 -19.88 1.66 -33.93
C TRP A 97 -18.42 1.90 -34.34
N ILE A 98 -18.18 2.29 -35.60
CA ILE A 98 -16.84 2.60 -36.11
C ILE A 98 -16.30 3.88 -35.47
N TYR A 99 -17.12 4.92 -35.29
CA TYR A 99 -16.70 6.13 -34.57
C TYR A 99 -16.35 5.84 -33.11
N ARG A 100 -17.03 4.89 -32.46
CA ARG A 100 -16.69 4.45 -31.10
C ARG A 100 -15.33 3.76 -31.04
N ILE A 101 -15.07 2.81 -31.94
CA ILE A 101 -13.77 2.12 -32.02
C ILE A 101 -12.65 3.13 -32.29
N ILE A 102 -12.84 4.03 -33.27
CA ILE A 102 -11.87 5.08 -33.58
C ILE A 102 -11.62 5.99 -32.38
N SER A 103 -12.67 6.39 -31.65
CA SER A 103 -12.51 7.23 -30.46
C SER A 103 -11.72 6.50 -29.38
N ILE A 104 -12.00 5.22 -29.14
CA ILE A 104 -11.27 4.40 -28.16
C ILE A 104 -9.78 4.32 -28.56
N VAL A 105 -9.49 3.94 -29.81
CA VAL A 105 -8.10 3.83 -30.31
C VAL A 105 -7.37 5.17 -30.19
N LEU A 106 -8.03 6.27 -30.55
CA LEU A 106 -7.44 7.61 -30.48
C LEU A 106 -7.17 8.05 -29.04
N VAL A 107 -8.06 7.72 -28.09
CA VAL A 107 -7.82 7.97 -26.66
C VAL A 107 -6.62 7.18 -26.16
N PHE A 108 -6.53 5.89 -26.48
CA PHE A 108 -5.39 5.07 -26.13
C PHE A 108 -4.09 5.61 -26.73
N PHE A 109 -4.13 6.04 -27.99
CA PHE A 109 -2.98 6.66 -28.65
C PHE A 109 -2.54 7.95 -27.95
N ILE A 110 -3.47 8.84 -27.61
CA ILE A 110 -3.17 10.08 -26.88
C ILE A 110 -2.60 9.78 -25.50
N ILE A 111 -3.14 8.79 -24.78
CA ILE A 111 -2.66 8.42 -23.46
C ILE A 111 -1.23 7.87 -23.55
N ILE A 112 -0.98 6.92 -24.45
CA ILE A 112 0.35 6.36 -24.65
C ILE A 112 1.34 7.46 -25.04
N LEU A 113 0.96 8.33 -25.98
CA LEU A 113 1.78 9.47 -26.39
C LEU A 113 2.07 10.41 -25.22
N SER A 114 1.06 10.74 -24.41
CA SER A 114 1.22 11.60 -23.24
C SER A 114 2.13 10.99 -22.19
N VAL A 115 2.01 9.68 -21.94
CA VAL A 115 2.90 8.96 -21.03
C VAL A 115 4.33 9.01 -21.54
N VAL A 116 4.56 8.65 -22.81
CA VAL A 116 5.90 8.69 -23.42
C VAL A 116 6.51 10.09 -23.36
N LEU A 117 5.72 11.14 -23.61
CA LEU A 117 6.17 12.53 -23.50
C LEU A 117 6.56 12.88 -22.06
N ILE A 118 5.76 12.50 -21.06
CA ILE A 118 6.09 12.77 -19.66
C ILE A 118 7.40 12.06 -19.28
N PHE A 119 7.53 10.77 -19.61
CA PHE A 119 8.69 9.98 -19.23
C PHE A 119 9.99 10.38 -19.95
N ASN A 120 9.92 10.87 -21.20
CA ASN A 120 11.11 11.25 -21.95
C ASN A 120 11.47 12.75 -21.83
N PHE A 121 10.48 13.64 -21.70
CA PHE A 121 10.73 15.08 -21.74
C PHE A 121 10.55 15.78 -20.39
N ILE A 122 9.66 15.30 -19.52
CA ILE A 122 9.34 15.99 -18.26
C ILE A 122 10.11 15.37 -17.10
N ILE A 123 10.09 14.06 -16.94
CA ILE A 123 10.72 13.38 -15.81
C ILE A 123 12.25 13.54 -15.80
N PRO A 124 12.99 13.33 -16.92
CA PRO A 124 14.45 13.40 -16.92
C PRO A 124 15.00 14.74 -16.46
N PRO A 125 14.56 15.91 -16.98
CA PRO A 125 15.06 17.18 -16.49
C PRO A 125 14.64 17.46 -15.04
N LEU A 126 13.47 17.01 -14.59
CA LEU A 126 13.09 17.13 -13.17
C LEU A 126 14.01 16.30 -12.25
N LEU A 127 14.41 15.11 -12.69
CA LEU A 127 15.38 14.27 -11.98
C LEU A 127 16.76 14.90 -11.95
N GLU A 128 17.23 15.48 -13.05
CA GLU A 128 18.50 16.19 -13.09
C GLU A 128 18.50 17.40 -12.16
N ASN A 129 17.42 18.17 -12.16
CA ASN A 129 17.24 19.27 -11.21
C ASN A 129 17.26 18.76 -9.76
N ALA A 130 16.50 17.71 -9.44
CA ALA A 130 16.49 17.13 -8.09
C ALA A 130 17.88 16.62 -7.66
N LYS A 131 18.60 15.91 -8.54
CA LYS A 131 19.99 15.48 -8.31
C LYS A 131 20.92 16.66 -8.09
N SER A 132 20.76 17.73 -8.87
CA SER A 132 21.53 18.96 -8.69
C SER A 132 21.26 19.60 -7.32
N LEU A 133 20.00 19.69 -6.88
CA LEU A 133 19.67 20.19 -5.54
C LEU A 133 20.37 19.36 -4.45
N ILE A 134 20.33 18.03 -4.56
CA ILE A 134 20.97 17.11 -3.61
C ILE A 134 22.50 17.30 -3.61
N ASN A 135 23.12 17.39 -4.77
CA ASN A 135 24.57 17.58 -4.90
C ASN A 135 25.04 18.94 -4.37
N ASN A 136 24.16 19.95 -4.36
CA ASN A 136 24.43 21.28 -3.80
C ASN A 136 24.13 21.40 -2.30
N ILE A 137 23.63 20.34 -1.64
CA ILE A 137 23.39 20.33 -0.19
C ILE A 137 24.64 20.75 0.62
N PRO A 138 25.87 20.26 0.34
CA PRO A 138 27.06 20.70 1.06
C PRO A 138 27.34 22.21 0.91
N GLN A 139 26.99 22.79 -0.24
CA GLN A 139 27.13 24.23 -0.45
C GLN A 139 26.11 24.99 0.41
N TYR A 140 24.87 24.54 0.48
CA TYR A 140 23.85 25.15 1.36
C TYR A 140 24.23 25.04 2.84
N GLU A 141 24.80 23.91 3.25
CA GLU A 141 25.36 23.71 4.58
C GLU A 141 26.41 24.78 4.91
N SER A 142 27.35 25.03 3.99
CA SER A 142 28.40 26.04 4.19
C SER A 142 27.83 27.46 4.38
N VAL A 143 26.76 27.81 3.66
CA VAL A 143 26.08 29.11 3.79
C VAL A 143 25.41 29.24 5.16
N VAL A 144 24.74 28.18 5.63
CA VAL A 144 24.12 28.14 6.96
C VAL A 144 25.19 28.25 8.05
N ARG A 145 26.30 27.52 7.93
CA ARG A 145 27.43 27.58 8.86
C ARG A 145 28.05 28.97 8.93
N ASN A 146 28.23 29.63 7.78
CA ASN A 146 28.75 31.01 7.73
C ASN A 146 27.78 32.00 8.38
N GLY A 147 26.47 31.84 8.17
CA GLY A 147 25.44 32.64 8.83
C GLY A 147 25.48 32.49 10.36
N ILE A 148 25.62 31.26 10.85
CA ILE A 148 25.74 30.98 12.30
C ILE A 148 27.05 31.56 12.85
N ASN A 149 28.15 31.43 12.11
CA ASN A 149 29.44 32.00 12.49
C ASN A 149 29.38 33.52 12.66
N ASN A 150 28.68 34.21 11.76
CA ASN A 150 28.50 35.66 11.83
C ASN A 150 27.64 36.09 13.03
N LEU A 151 26.84 35.18 13.59
CA LEU A 151 26.00 35.39 14.75
C LEU A 151 26.63 34.86 16.05
N ASN A 152 27.87 34.37 16.01
CA ASN A 152 28.57 33.78 17.17
C ASN A 152 28.59 34.70 18.40
N SER A 153 28.71 36.02 18.22
CA SER A 153 28.69 36.99 19.31
C SER A 153 27.34 37.05 20.05
N TYR A 154 26.23 36.77 19.37
CA TYR A 154 24.89 36.71 19.95
C TYR A 154 24.58 35.34 20.56
N PHE A 155 25.27 34.28 20.12
CA PHE A 155 25.14 32.94 20.71
C PHE A 155 26.00 32.77 21.96
N ALA A 156 27.14 33.46 22.05
CA ALA A 156 27.97 33.49 23.25
C ALA A 156 27.25 34.08 24.48
N THR A 157 26.27 34.96 24.29
CA THR A 157 25.44 35.51 25.38
C THR A 157 24.31 34.57 25.82
N LEU A 158 24.02 33.53 25.04
CA LEU A 158 22.94 32.56 25.28
C LEU A 158 23.45 31.20 25.79
N ASP A 159 24.76 31.07 26.04
CA ASP A 159 25.44 29.83 26.48
C ASP A 159 25.24 28.63 25.53
N ILE A 160 25.08 28.91 24.23
CA ILE A 160 24.82 27.88 23.23
C ILE A 160 26.15 27.34 22.67
N ASN A 161 26.36 26.02 22.81
CA ASN A 161 27.57 25.35 22.34
C ASN A 161 27.57 25.18 20.80
N TYR A 162 28.47 25.92 20.13
CA TYR A 162 28.67 25.88 18.68
C TYR A 162 28.96 24.47 18.13
N GLN A 163 29.71 23.63 18.86
CA GLN A 163 30.03 22.27 18.41
C GLN A 163 28.79 21.37 18.34
N GLN A 164 27.84 21.56 19.26
CA GLN A 164 26.59 20.81 19.25
C GLN A 164 25.75 21.21 18.04
N ILE A 165 25.63 22.51 17.75
CA ILE A 165 24.94 23.01 16.55
C ILE A 165 25.55 22.43 15.28
N SER A 166 26.88 22.44 15.16
CA SER A 166 27.59 21.84 14.02
C SER A 166 27.19 20.38 13.82
N THR A 167 27.21 19.59 14.90
CA THR A 167 26.87 18.16 14.83
C THR A 167 25.41 17.93 14.45
N TYR A 168 24.48 18.79 14.88
CA TYR A 168 23.07 18.72 14.44
C TYR A 168 22.93 19.10 12.96
N ILE A 169 23.67 20.11 12.49
CA ILE A 169 23.70 20.47 11.07
C ILE A 169 24.23 19.31 10.23
N ASP A 170 25.33 18.67 10.63
CA ASP A 170 25.89 17.51 9.93
C ASP A 170 24.87 16.37 9.82
N LYS A 171 24.18 16.05 10.92
CA LYS A 171 23.14 15.00 10.94
C LYS A 171 21.96 15.34 10.05
N VAL A 172 21.49 16.59 10.07
CA VAL A 172 20.36 17.05 9.26
C VAL A 172 20.72 17.05 7.78
N THR A 173 21.88 17.59 7.42
CA THR A 173 22.43 17.61 6.05
C THR A 173 22.58 16.19 5.51
N ALA A 174 23.18 15.28 6.29
CA ALA A 174 23.32 13.87 5.91
C ALA A 174 21.95 13.19 5.71
N ALA A 175 20.99 13.43 6.61
CA ALA A 175 19.64 12.89 6.47
C ALA A 175 18.94 13.37 5.20
N PHE A 176 19.01 14.68 4.89
CA PHE A 176 18.43 15.23 3.66
C PHE A 176 19.09 14.67 2.39
N ALA A 177 20.41 14.50 2.39
CA ALA A 177 21.14 13.93 1.26
C ALA A 177 20.73 12.47 1.02
N VAL A 178 20.67 11.64 2.07
CA VAL A 178 20.27 10.23 1.97
C VAL A 178 18.82 10.12 1.50
N ILE A 179 17.88 10.84 2.12
CA ILE A 179 16.47 10.81 1.75
C ILE A 179 16.29 11.30 0.30
N GLY A 180 16.97 12.38 -0.08
CA GLY A 180 16.94 12.90 -1.44
C GLY A 180 17.42 11.87 -2.45
N GLN A 181 18.54 11.19 -2.17
CA GLN A 181 19.09 10.17 -3.04
C GLN A 181 18.19 8.94 -3.14
N GLU A 182 17.58 8.51 -2.02
CA GLU A 182 16.60 7.42 -2.02
C GLU A 182 15.38 7.74 -2.88
N ILE A 183 14.83 8.95 -2.77
CA ILE A 183 13.70 9.38 -3.61
C ILE A 183 14.09 9.36 -5.09
N VAL A 184 15.25 9.92 -5.45
CA VAL A 184 15.76 9.90 -6.82
C VAL A 184 15.92 8.46 -7.33
N ASN A 185 16.48 7.57 -6.51
CA ASN A 185 16.68 6.17 -6.87
C ASN A 185 15.35 5.42 -7.01
N ILE A 186 14.37 5.66 -6.13
CA ILE A 186 13.03 5.07 -6.23
C ILE A 186 12.36 5.48 -7.54
N ILE A 187 12.40 6.78 -7.88
CA ILE A 187 11.82 7.28 -9.14
C ILE A 187 12.55 6.65 -10.33
N THR A 188 13.89 6.66 -10.32
CA THR A 188 14.72 6.10 -11.39
C THR A 188 14.43 4.61 -11.61
N ASN A 189 14.40 3.82 -10.54
CA ASN A 189 14.11 2.39 -10.60
C ASN A 189 12.67 2.10 -11.02
N SER A 190 11.71 2.95 -10.63
CA SER A 190 10.32 2.82 -11.07
C SER A 190 10.17 3.03 -12.58
N ILE A 191 10.93 3.95 -13.17
CA ILE A 191 10.96 4.19 -14.63
C ILE A 191 11.50 2.95 -15.35
N TYR A 192 12.66 2.43 -14.91
CA TYR A 192 13.25 1.24 -15.51
C TYR A 192 12.36 0.00 -15.33
N GLY A 193 11.73 -0.15 -14.16
CA GLY A 193 10.78 -1.23 -13.89
C GLY A 193 9.55 -1.18 -14.81
N PHE A 194 8.99 0.01 -15.04
CA PHE A 194 7.90 0.19 -16.02
C PHE A 194 8.36 -0.11 -17.45
N GLY A 195 9.55 0.37 -17.83
CA GLY A 195 10.12 0.10 -19.16
C GLY A 195 10.31 -1.40 -19.42
N SER A 196 10.90 -2.12 -18.46
CA SER A 196 11.05 -3.59 -18.53
C SER A 196 9.69 -4.27 -18.62
N PHE A 197 8.74 -3.94 -17.74
CA PHE A 197 7.40 -4.53 -17.78
C PHE A 197 6.71 -4.39 -19.15
N MET A 198 6.83 -3.22 -19.79
CA MET A 198 6.23 -3.00 -21.11
C MET A 198 6.95 -3.81 -22.19
N ILE A 199 8.28 -3.92 -22.13
CA ILE A 199 9.07 -4.76 -23.06
C ILE A 199 8.73 -6.24 -22.85
N ASP A 200 8.71 -6.70 -21.60
CA ASP A 200 8.43 -8.08 -21.23
C ASP A 200 7.00 -8.47 -21.61
N PHE A 201 6.02 -7.55 -21.48
CA PHE A 201 4.65 -7.78 -21.95
C PHE A 201 4.57 -7.98 -23.48
N VAL A 202 5.37 -7.24 -24.24
CA VAL A 202 5.42 -7.37 -25.71
C VAL A 202 6.16 -8.64 -26.14
N LEU A 203 7.22 -9.02 -25.42
CA LEU A 203 8.02 -10.22 -25.75
C LEU A 203 7.41 -11.52 -25.22
N SER A 204 6.55 -11.46 -24.19
CA SER A 204 5.88 -12.61 -23.58
C SER A 204 4.53 -12.96 -24.23
N ILE A 205 4.06 -12.17 -25.19
CA ILE A 205 2.91 -12.46 -26.07
C ILE A 205 3.39 -13.12 -27.36
#